data_AF-A0A2E3REB5-F1
#
_entry.id   AF-A0A2E3REB5-F1
#
_cell.length_a   1.000
_cell.length_b   1.000
_cell.length_c   1.000
_cell.angle_alpha   90.00
_cell.angle_beta   90.00
_cell.angle_gamma   90.00
#
_symmetry.space_group_name_H-M   'P 1'
#
loop_
_entity.id
_entity.type
_entity.pdbx_description
1 polymer ?
#
loop_
_entity_poly.entity_id
_entity_poly.type
_entity_poly.pdbx_seq_one_letter_code
_entity_poly.pdbx_strand_id
1 'polypeptide(L)'
;MGEVRPFRGDAGAFPRGTEVVIRTGRGLEWGTVLTAPAPLKSPADGTILRPLSANDRLLIERIERNKLAAIRACQQKMRSSATEVALVDLELLFDGQTLIFYFLGALDETIERITAELAEVFETKVQFRRFTSNLLNGCGPDCGTGGEGGGCGDCTSCAIATACGTSRSI
;
A
#
# COMPACT_ATOMS: atom_id res chain seq x y z
N MET A 1 -1.88 1.71 1.03
CA MET A 1 -1.06 2.46 2.02
C MET A 1 -0.07 3.33 1.26
N GLY A 2 0.10 4.61 1.58
CA GLY A 2 1.07 5.48 0.88
C GLY A 2 2.46 5.40 1.51
N GLU A 3 3.52 5.31 0.71
CA GLU A 3 4.91 5.27 1.17
C GLU A 3 5.59 6.63 0.96
N VAL A 4 6.36 7.10 1.96
CA VAL A 4 7.15 8.34 1.87
C VAL A 4 8.57 8.02 1.43
N ARG A 5 8.98 8.54 0.28
CA ARG A 5 10.29 8.28 -0.33
C ARG A 5 10.93 9.57 -0.86
N PRO A 6 12.27 9.66 -0.88
CA PRO A 6 12.99 10.77 -1.52
C PRO A 6 12.93 10.67 -3.04
N PHE A 7 12.63 11.78 -3.71
CA PHE A 7 12.63 11.87 -5.17
C PHE A 7 13.47 13.06 -5.65
N ARG A 8 14.11 12.90 -6.80
CA ARG A 8 14.81 14.00 -7.48
C ARG A 8 13.78 14.88 -8.19
N GLY A 9 13.94 16.19 -8.13
CA GLY A 9 13.13 17.14 -8.89
C GLY A 9 13.82 18.48 -8.96
N ASP A 10 13.37 19.34 -9.88
CA ASP A 10 13.93 20.67 -10.03
C ASP A 10 13.60 21.53 -8.80
N ALA A 11 14.65 22.07 -8.17
CA ALA A 11 14.52 22.86 -6.96
C ALA A 11 13.65 24.10 -7.23
N GLY A 12 12.54 24.21 -6.51
CA GLY A 12 11.58 25.34 -6.60
C GLY A 12 10.41 25.11 -7.55
N ALA A 13 10.39 24.02 -8.33
CA ALA A 13 9.29 23.74 -9.26
C ALA A 13 8.03 23.17 -8.59
N PHE A 14 8.18 22.56 -7.42
CA PHE A 14 7.09 21.83 -6.75
C PHE A 14 6.94 22.24 -5.28
N PRO A 15 5.99 23.13 -4.96
CA PRO A 15 5.63 23.45 -3.59
C PRO A 15 5.10 22.25 -2.80
N ARG A 16 5.12 22.34 -1.46
CA ARG A 16 4.46 21.37 -0.58
C ARG A 16 2.96 21.32 -0.89
N GLY A 17 2.40 20.11 -0.95
CA GLY A 17 1.01 19.85 -1.28
C GLY A 17 0.75 19.70 -2.78
N THR A 18 1.72 19.96 -3.65
CA THR A 18 1.57 19.73 -5.08
C THR A 18 1.50 18.23 -5.37
N GLU A 19 0.48 17.81 -6.11
CA GLU A 19 0.39 16.47 -6.66
C GLU A 19 1.24 16.38 -7.93
N VAL A 20 2.10 15.37 -8.03
CA VAL A 20 3.07 15.22 -9.11
C VAL A 20 3.10 13.81 -9.69
N VAL A 21 3.45 13.72 -10.98
CA VAL A 21 3.76 12.46 -11.66
C VAL A 21 5.23 12.14 -11.47
N ILE A 22 5.52 10.90 -11.10
CA ILE A 22 6.84 10.42 -10.68
C ILE A 22 7.23 9.24 -11.57
N ARG A 23 8.50 9.17 -11.95
CA ARG A 23 9.08 7.98 -12.58
C ARG A 23 9.98 7.27 -11.58
N THR A 24 9.68 6.01 -11.31
CA THR A 24 10.48 5.14 -10.45
C THR A 24 11.04 3.98 -11.28
N GLY A 25 11.81 3.09 -10.65
CA GLY A 25 12.20 1.83 -11.28
C GLY A 25 11.03 0.88 -11.57
N ARG A 26 9.86 1.09 -10.95
CA ARG A 26 8.65 0.27 -11.16
C ARG A 26 7.85 0.73 -12.38
N GLY A 27 7.90 2.03 -12.71
CA GLY A 27 7.11 2.62 -13.78
C GLY A 27 6.72 4.06 -13.48
N LEU A 28 5.57 4.48 -14.00
CA LEU A 28 4.97 5.76 -13.64
C LEU A 28 4.11 5.63 -12.39
N GLU A 29 4.25 6.59 -11.50
CA GLU A 29 3.53 6.69 -10.23
C GLU A 29 3.02 8.14 -10.06
N TRP A 30 2.15 8.38 -9.08
CA TRP A 30 1.77 9.72 -8.66
C TRP A 30 1.91 9.87 -7.15
N GLY A 31 2.09 11.10 -6.67
CA GLY A 31 2.23 11.35 -5.25
C GLY A 31 2.06 12.82 -4.91
N THR A 32 2.09 13.12 -3.61
CA THR A 32 2.02 14.50 -3.09
C THR A 32 3.35 14.92 -2.53
N VAL A 33 3.82 16.12 -2.88
CA VAL A 33 5.05 16.69 -2.31
C VAL A 33 4.83 17.04 -0.84
N LEU A 34 5.60 16.41 0.05
CA LEU A 34 5.41 16.58 1.51
C LEU A 34 6.30 17.66 2.14
N THR A 35 7.42 18.00 1.50
CA THR A 35 8.43 18.94 2.01
C THR A 35 8.91 19.89 0.90
N ALA A 36 9.45 21.04 1.31
CA ALA A 36 10.20 21.91 0.42
C ALA A 36 11.45 21.20 -0.13
N PRO A 37 11.97 21.61 -1.31
CA PRO A 37 13.20 21.08 -1.87
C PRO A 37 14.34 21.16 -0.87
N ALA A 38 15.02 20.03 -0.67
CA ALA A 38 16.16 19.92 0.24
C ALA A 38 17.23 18.99 -0.37
N PRO A 39 18.50 19.16 0.01
CA PRO A 39 19.55 18.22 -0.35
C PRO A 39 19.18 16.80 0.08
N LEU A 40 19.34 15.85 -0.83
CA LEU A 40 19.04 14.45 -0.55
C LEU A 40 20.04 13.88 0.45
N LYS A 41 19.53 13.36 1.58
CA LYS A 41 20.32 12.65 2.59
C LYS A 41 20.52 11.16 2.26
N SER A 42 19.70 10.64 1.34
CA SER A 42 19.68 9.25 0.87
C SER A 42 19.49 9.22 -0.64
N PRO A 43 19.77 8.09 -1.32
CA PRO A 43 19.51 7.95 -2.75
C PRO A 43 18.05 8.27 -3.08
N ALA A 44 17.82 8.89 -4.24
CA ALA A 44 16.47 9.11 -4.74
C ALA A 44 15.89 7.79 -5.29
N ASP A 45 14.62 7.52 -4.98
CA ASP A 45 13.88 6.36 -5.48
C ASP A 45 13.23 6.60 -6.86
N GLY A 46 13.49 7.77 -7.44
CA GLY A 46 12.97 8.17 -8.73
C GLY A 46 13.08 9.67 -8.97
N THR A 47 12.39 10.12 -10.01
CA THR A 47 12.39 11.52 -10.45
C THR A 47 10.97 12.03 -10.62
N ILE A 48 10.70 13.21 -10.08
CA ILE A 48 9.47 13.97 -10.31
C ILE A 48 9.52 14.53 -11.74
N LEU A 49 8.50 14.23 -12.55
CA LEU A 49 8.45 14.65 -13.94
C LEU A 49 7.71 15.99 -14.14
N ARG A 50 6.53 16.11 -13.53
CA ARG A 50 5.63 17.26 -13.72
C ARG A 50 4.50 17.27 -12.67
N PRO A 51 3.79 18.39 -12.48
CA PRO A 51 2.55 18.40 -11.71
C PRO A 51 1.47 17.56 -12.41
N LEU A 52 0.47 17.12 -11.63
CA LEU A 52 -0.74 16.50 -12.18
C LEU A 52 -1.53 17.50 -13.02
N SER A 53 -2.01 17.04 -14.16
CA SER A 53 -2.95 17.73 -15.03
C SER A 53 -4.40 17.33 -14.69
N ALA A 54 -5.38 18.04 -15.26
CA ALA A 54 -6.79 17.68 -15.10
C ALA A 54 -7.10 16.27 -15.64
N ASN A 55 -6.49 15.89 -16.77
CA ASN A 55 -6.67 14.56 -17.36
C ASN A 55 -6.11 13.45 -16.46
N ASP A 56 -5.03 13.73 -15.72
CA ASP A 56 -4.46 12.77 -14.78
C ASP A 56 -5.41 12.47 -13.62
N ARG A 57 -6.23 13.43 -13.19
CA ARG A 57 -7.24 13.20 -12.14
C ARG A 57 -8.29 12.18 -12.59
N LEU A 58 -8.76 12.29 -13.83
CA LEU A 58 -9.69 11.32 -14.43
C LEU A 58 -9.06 9.92 -14.52
N LEU A 59 -7.75 9.86 -14.82
CA LEU A 59 -7.01 8.61 -14.83
C LEU A 59 -6.92 8.00 -13.43
N ILE A 60 -6.62 8.79 -12.39
CA ILE A 60 -6.57 8.34 -11.00
C ILE A 60 -7.92 7.78 -10.55
N GLU A 61 -9.03 8.47 -10.86
CA GLU A 61 -10.36 7.95 -10.56
C GLU A 61 -10.67 6.63 -11.27
N ARG A 62 -10.20 6.46 -12.51
CA ARG A 62 -10.30 5.17 -13.22
C ARG A 62 -9.44 4.09 -12.56
N ILE A 63 -8.22 4.43 -12.17
CA ILE A 63 -7.28 3.52 -11.48
C ILE A 63 -7.89 3.03 -10.17
N GLU A 64 -8.42 3.92 -9.34
CA GLU A 64 -9.05 3.56 -8.07
C GLU A 64 -10.28 2.66 -8.26
N ARG A 65 -11.13 2.97 -9.26
CA ARG A 65 -12.27 2.11 -9.60
C ARG A 65 -11.84 0.72 -10.04
N ASN A 66 -10.84 0.63 -10.91
CA ASN A 66 -10.31 -0.64 -11.41
C ASN A 66 -9.65 -1.45 -10.28
N LYS A 67 -8.87 -0.80 -9.41
CA LYS A 67 -8.28 -1.40 -8.21
C LYS A 67 -9.37 -2.05 -7.33
N LEU A 68 -10.43 -1.32 -7.02
CA LEU A 68 -11.53 -1.85 -6.19
C LEU A 68 -12.24 -3.02 -6.87
N ALA A 69 -12.42 -2.98 -8.19
CA ALA A 69 -12.99 -4.10 -8.94
C ALA A 69 -12.06 -5.33 -8.90
N ALA A 70 -10.75 -5.14 -9.09
CA ALA A 70 -9.75 -6.20 -9.06
C ALA A 70 -9.66 -6.88 -7.68
N ILE A 71 -9.70 -6.09 -6.59
CA ILE A 71 -9.73 -6.62 -5.22
C ILE A 71 -10.95 -7.51 -5.02
N ARG A 72 -12.15 -7.05 -5.41
CA ARG A 72 -13.38 -7.83 -5.27
C ARG A 72 -13.33 -9.13 -6.06
N ALA A 73 -12.88 -9.06 -7.31
CA ALA A 73 -12.77 -10.23 -8.18
C ALA A 73 -11.75 -11.25 -7.63
N CYS A 74 -10.61 -10.77 -7.12
CA CYS A 74 -9.60 -11.62 -6.48
C CYS A 74 -10.16 -12.31 -5.23
N GLN A 75 -10.77 -11.57 -4.32
CA GLN A 75 -11.37 -12.12 -3.12
C GLN A 75 -12.47 -13.15 -3.42
N GLN A 76 -13.27 -12.93 -4.45
CA GLN A 76 -14.30 -13.89 -4.86
C GLN A 76 -13.69 -15.21 -5.35
N LYS A 77 -12.65 -15.14 -6.21
CA LYS A 77 -11.93 -16.33 -6.71
C LYS A 77 -11.15 -17.07 -5.60
N MET A 78 -10.61 -16.32 -4.65
CA MET A 78 -9.93 -16.89 -3.48
C MET A 78 -10.91 -17.61 -2.56
N ARG A 79 -12.16 -17.14 -2.39
CA ARG A 79 -13.15 -17.86 -1.55
C ARG A 79 -13.55 -19.23 -2.10
N SER A 80 -13.54 -19.39 -3.43
CA SER A 80 -13.82 -20.68 -4.07
C SER A 80 -12.63 -21.63 -4.07
N SER A 81 -11.43 -21.13 -3.74
CA SER A 81 -10.18 -21.89 -3.73
C SER A 81 -9.78 -22.07 -2.27
N ALA A 82 -9.59 -23.29 -1.76
CA ALA A 82 -9.28 -23.51 -0.34
C ALA A 82 -7.83 -23.09 0.04
N THR A 83 -7.42 -21.88 -0.32
CA THR A 83 -6.07 -21.34 -0.11
C THR A 83 -5.99 -20.59 1.21
N GLU A 84 -4.91 -20.79 1.97
CA GLU A 84 -4.65 -20.14 3.27
C GLU A 84 -3.99 -18.75 3.15
N VAL A 85 -3.88 -18.22 1.93
CA VAL A 85 -3.24 -16.94 1.63
C VAL A 85 -4.26 -15.81 1.76
N ALA A 86 -3.85 -14.68 2.34
CA ALA A 86 -4.69 -13.48 2.42
C ALA A 86 -4.19 -12.38 1.47
N LEU A 87 -5.08 -11.80 0.67
CA LEU A 87 -4.81 -10.57 -0.08
C LEU A 87 -4.80 -9.38 0.89
N VAL A 88 -3.67 -8.68 0.98
CA VAL A 88 -3.47 -7.51 1.86
C VAL A 88 -3.87 -6.23 1.14
N ASP A 89 -3.32 -5.98 -0.05
CA ASP A 89 -3.61 -4.79 -0.86
C ASP A 89 -3.27 -5.09 -2.33
N LEU A 90 -3.67 -4.18 -3.21
CA LEU A 90 -3.40 -4.20 -4.64
C LEU A 90 -3.02 -2.79 -5.08
N GLU A 91 -1.97 -2.63 -5.86
CA GLU A 91 -1.56 -1.36 -6.46
C GLU A 91 -1.69 -1.46 -7.98
N LEU A 92 -2.23 -0.42 -8.61
CA LEU A 92 -2.22 -0.25 -10.05
C LEU A 92 -1.39 1.00 -10.34
N LEU A 93 -0.28 0.82 -11.05
CA LEU A 93 0.62 1.93 -11.36
C LEU A 93 -0.08 2.99 -12.23
N PHE A 94 0.49 4.20 -12.24
CA PHE A 94 -0.10 5.36 -12.90
C PHE A 94 -0.23 5.21 -14.41
N ASP A 95 0.63 4.41 -15.03
CA ASP A 95 0.51 4.07 -16.45
C ASP A 95 -0.72 3.20 -16.76
N GLY A 96 -1.39 2.67 -15.73
CA GLY A 96 -2.52 1.76 -15.85
C GLY A 96 -2.12 0.39 -16.40
N GLN A 97 -0.82 0.11 -16.53
CA GLN A 97 -0.31 -1.10 -17.17
C GLN A 97 0.16 -2.13 -16.16
N THR A 98 0.52 -1.75 -14.94
CA THR A 98 1.13 -2.68 -13.99
C THR A 98 0.26 -2.87 -12.75
N LEU A 99 -0.20 -4.10 -12.55
CA LEU A 99 -0.96 -4.51 -11.37
C LEU A 99 -0.03 -5.28 -10.41
N ILE A 100 0.08 -4.81 -9.17
CA ILE A 100 0.93 -5.37 -8.13
C ILE A 100 0.04 -5.88 -7.00
N PHE A 101 0.12 -7.17 -6.72
CA PHE A 101 -0.62 -7.80 -5.62
C PHE A 101 0.27 -7.97 -4.39
N TYR A 102 -0.31 -7.71 -3.22
CA TYR A 102 0.34 -7.92 -1.94
C TYR A 102 -0.40 -9.01 -1.18
N PHE A 103 0.27 -10.14 -0.97
CA PHE A 103 -0.29 -11.29 -0.27
C PHE A 103 0.47 -11.56 1.04
N LEU A 104 -0.24 -12.13 2.01
CA LEU A 104 0.29 -12.69 3.23
C LEU A 104 0.09 -14.21 3.20
N GLY A 105 1.20 -14.96 3.20
CA GLY A 105 1.19 -16.42 3.15
C GLY A 105 2.15 -16.98 2.08
N ALA A 106 2.17 -18.31 1.95
CA ALA A 106 2.91 -19.00 0.90
C ALA A 106 2.08 -19.02 -0.40
N LEU A 107 2.59 -18.38 -1.44
CA LEU A 107 1.97 -18.39 -2.76
C LEU A 107 2.06 -19.79 -3.38
N ASP A 108 0.95 -20.26 -3.93
CA ASP A 108 0.83 -21.52 -4.66
C ASP A 108 0.46 -21.26 -6.13
N GLU A 109 0.46 -22.32 -6.94
CA GLU A 109 0.07 -22.26 -8.35
C GLU A 109 -1.37 -21.76 -8.55
N THR A 110 -2.24 -21.92 -7.55
CA THR A 110 -3.62 -21.44 -7.58
C THR A 110 -3.67 -19.91 -7.56
N ILE A 111 -2.91 -19.26 -6.69
CA ILE A 111 -2.81 -17.79 -6.65
C ILE A 111 -2.16 -17.25 -7.92
N GLU A 112 -1.13 -17.92 -8.45
CA GLU A 112 -0.53 -17.53 -9.73
C GLU A 112 -1.57 -17.55 -10.87
N ARG A 113 -2.38 -18.61 -10.97
CA ARG A 113 -3.49 -18.68 -11.94
C ARG A 113 -4.52 -17.56 -11.74
N ILE A 114 -4.97 -17.32 -10.51
CA ILE A 114 -5.96 -16.26 -10.20
C ILE A 114 -5.42 -14.89 -10.61
N THR A 115 -4.17 -14.58 -10.28
CA THR A 115 -3.56 -13.29 -10.62
C THR A 115 -3.36 -13.12 -12.12
N ALA A 116 -2.99 -14.18 -12.85
CA ALA A 116 -2.89 -14.16 -14.30
C ALA A 116 -4.24 -13.90 -14.99
N GLU A 117 -5.31 -14.57 -14.55
CA GLU A 117 -6.66 -14.32 -15.06
C GLU A 117 -7.12 -12.87 -14.81
N LEU A 118 -6.83 -12.33 -13.64
CA LEU A 118 -7.15 -10.94 -13.33
C LEU A 118 -6.34 -9.97 -14.20
N ALA A 119 -5.07 -10.25 -14.43
CA ALA A 119 -4.22 -9.42 -15.28
C ALA A 119 -4.77 -9.28 -16.70
N GLU A 120 -5.28 -10.38 -17.26
CA GLU A 120 -5.91 -10.42 -18.58
C GLU A 120 -7.20 -9.56 -18.59
N VAL A 121 -8.06 -9.70 -17.59
CA VAL A 121 -9.30 -8.92 -17.45
C VAL A 121 -9.04 -7.41 -17.40
N PHE A 122 -7.95 -6.99 -16.76
CA PHE A 122 -7.59 -5.57 -16.65
C PHE A 122 -6.62 -5.09 -17.74
N GLU A 123 -6.29 -5.93 -18.73
CA GLU A 123 -5.33 -5.64 -19.81
C GLU A 123 -3.99 -5.09 -19.27
N THR A 124 -3.51 -5.66 -18.17
CA THR A 124 -2.34 -5.19 -17.42
C THR A 124 -1.24 -6.25 -17.34
N LYS A 125 0.03 -5.83 -17.41
CA LYS A 125 1.22 -6.65 -17.13
C LYS A 125 1.34 -6.91 -15.62
N VAL A 126 1.57 -8.16 -15.22
CA VAL A 126 1.72 -8.54 -13.81
C VAL A 126 3.16 -8.38 -13.34
N GLN A 127 3.35 -7.78 -12.17
CA GLN A 127 4.60 -7.90 -11.40
C GLN A 127 4.30 -8.36 -9.97
N PHE A 128 5.12 -9.27 -9.46
CA PHE A 128 4.97 -9.81 -8.10
C PHE A 128 6.00 -9.18 -7.15
N ARG A 129 5.60 -8.83 -5.92
CA ARG A 129 6.54 -8.51 -4.81
C ARG A 129 6.16 -9.27 -3.55
N ARG A 130 7.14 -9.95 -2.95
CA ARG A 130 7.01 -10.67 -1.68
C ARG A 130 7.30 -9.72 -0.52
N PHE A 131 6.46 -9.73 0.52
CA PHE A 131 6.72 -9.02 1.78
C PHE A 131 7.20 -10.03 2.83
N THR A 132 8.29 -9.70 3.51
CA THR A 132 8.82 -10.49 4.63
C THR A 132 8.24 -9.94 5.94
N SER A 133 7.74 -10.85 6.77
CA SER A 133 6.82 -10.62 7.87
C SER A 133 7.48 -10.11 9.15
N ASN A 134 7.41 -8.80 9.39
CA ASN A 134 7.51 -8.25 10.76
C ASN A 134 6.14 -8.08 11.44
N LEU A 135 5.04 -8.44 10.76
CA LEU A 135 3.69 -8.48 11.35
C LEU A 135 3.43 -9.73 12.22
N LEU A 136 4.19 -10.81 12.01
CA LEU A 136 4.00 -12.08 12.72
C LEU A 136 4.68 -12.11 14.10
N ASN A 137 5.61 -11.19 14.39
CA ASN A 137 6.44 -11.24 15.60
C ASN A 137 6.00 -10.30 16.72
N GLY A 138 4.90 -9.54 16.55
CA GLY A 138 4.43 -8.59 17.56
C GLY A 138 5.40 -7.44 17.83
N CYS A 139 4.93 -6.42 18.54
CA CYS A 139 5.76 -5.30 18.99
C CYS A 139 6.60 -5.69 20.21
N GLY A 140 7.55 -6.62 20.03
CA GLY A 140 8.57 -6.94 21.02
C GLY A 140 8.09 -7.64 22.30
N PRO A 141 8.99 -8.30 23.03
CA PRO A 141 8.68 -8.95 24.29
C PRO A 141 8.56 -7.88 25.40
N ASP A 142 7.37 -7.26 25.54
CA ASP A 142 6.88 -6.59 26.77
C ASP A 142 5.68 -5.65 26.54
N CYS A 143 4.99 -5.71 25.39
CA CYS A 143 3.73 -4.99 25.24
C CYS A 143 2.58 -5.71 26.00
N GLY A 144 2.54 -5.56 27.33
CA GLY A 144 1.31 -5.75 28.11
C GLY A 144 1.26 -6.87 29.15
N THR A 145 2.34 -7.14 29.90
CA THR A 145 2.24 -8.02 31.08
C THR A 145 2.88 -7.43 32.34
N GLY A 146 2.02 -7.00 33.27
CA GLY A 146 2.22 -7.22 34.72
C GLY A 146 3.34 -6.43 35.41
N GLY A 147 3.24 -5.11 35.43
CA GLY A 147 3.96 -4.26 36.37
C GLY A 147 3.05 -3.12 36.81
N GLU A 148 2.80 -3.02 38.12
CA GLU A 148 1.98 -1.96 38.70
C GLU A 148 2.59 -0.58 38.35
N GLY A 149 1.79 0.27 37.69
CA GLY A 149 2.10 1.68 37.49
C GLY A 149 2.66 2.03 36.11
N GLY A 150 1.77 2.40 35.19
CA GLY A 150 2.18 2.96 33.90
C GLY A 150 1.08 3.00 32.86
N GLY A 151 -0.09 3.54 33.21
CA GLY A 151 -1.13 3.83 32.22
C GLY A 151 -0.57 4.76 31.15
N CYS A 152 -0.58 4.32 29.89
CA CYS A 152 -0.24 5.17 28.76
C CYS A 152 -1.36 6.20 28.58
N GLY A 153 -1.17 7.38 29.18
CA GLY A 153 -2.16 8.44 29.28
C GLY A 153 -2.45 9.22 28.00
N ASP A 154 -2.04 8.76 26.80
CA ASP A 154 -2.32 9.53 25.59
C ASP A 154 -2.34 8.74 24.27
N CYS A 155 -2.90 7.52 24.29
CA CYS A 155 -3.16 6.75 23.06
C CYS A 155 -4.63 6.84 22.64
N THR A 156 -5.10 8.04 22.28
CA THR A 156 -6.47 8.28 21.75
C THR A 156 -6.69 7.77 20.33
N SER A 157 -5.70 7.15 19.66
CA SER A 157 -5.84 6.69 18.27
C SER A 157 -5.77 5.19 18.06
N CYS A 158 -5.87 4.37 19.11
CA CYS A 158 -5.99 2.92 18.94
C CYS A 158 -7.45 2.56 18.68
N ALA A 159 -7.82 2.41 17.39
CA ALA A 159 -9.18 2.08 16.93
C ALA A 159 -9.73 0.71 17.40
N ILE A 160 -8.98 -0.02 18.24
CA ILE A 160 -9.32 -1.36 18.76
C ILE A 160 -9.64 -1.30 20.26
N ALA A 161 -9.56 -0.13 20.92
CA ALA A 161 -9.90 0.02 22.35
C ALA A 161 -11.32 -0.48 22.67
N THR A 162 -12.25 -0.38 21.72
CA THR A 162 -13.65 -0.82 21.87
C THR A 162 -13.83 -2.35 21.83
N ALA A 163 -12.81 -3.11 21.41
CA ALA A 163 -12.85 -4.58 21.38
C ALA A 163 -12.31 -5.22 22.67
N CYS A 164 -11.71 -4.44 23.58
CA CYS A 164 -11.45 -4.88 24.96
C CYS A 164 -12.74 -4.79 25.78
N GLY A 165 -13.72 -5.60 25.38
CA GLY A 165 -14.89 -5.91 26.18
C GLY A 165 -14.43 -6.53 27.49
N THR A 166 -14.90 -5.94 28.59
CA THR A 166 -14.69 -6.36 29.97
C THR A 166 -15.20 -7.79 30.14
N SER A 167 -14.31 -8.77 30.23
CA SER A 167 -14.66 -10.07 30.83
C SER A 167 -14.75 -9.88 32.35
N ARG A 168 -15.90 -9.35 32.78
CA ARG A 168 -16.28 -9.33 34.19
C ARG A 168 -16.49 -10.78 34.61
N SER A 169 -15.51 -11.35 35.30
CA SER A 169 -15.61 -12.64 35.99
C SER A 169 -15.62 -12.34 37.49
N ILE A 170 -16.52 -13.04 38.19
CA ILE A 170 -16.96 -12.88 39.59
C ILE A 170 -15.81 -12.76 40.59
#